data_AF-A0A2W4RJY5-F1
#
_entry.id   AF-A0A2W4RJY5-F1
#
_cell.length_a   1.000
_cell.length_b   1.000
_cell.length_c   1.000
_cell.angle_alpha   90.00
_cell.angle_beta   90.00
_cell.angle_gamma   90.00
#
_symmetry.space_group_name_H-M   'P 1'
#
loop_
_entity.id
_entity.type
_entity.pdbx_description
1 polymer ?
#
loop_
_entity_poly.entity_id
_entity_poly.type
_entity_poly.pdbx_seq_one_letter_code
_entity_poly.pdbx_strand_id
1 'polypeptide(L)' 'REALQVNQGSLYPALYRLEDQKLIASSWGVSPEGRRAKFYRLTPKGVSHLAEARENWQRFVGAVTLVLDAS' A
#
# COMPACT_ATOMS: atom_id res chain seq x y z
N ARG A 1 15.32 -10.16 -8.77
CA ARG A 1 14.35 -10.94 -7.97
C ARG A 1 13.28 -9.96 -7.53
N GLU A 2 12.03 -10.12 -7.95
CA GLU A 2 10.93 -9.35 -7.36
C GLU A 2 10.73 -9.84 -5.93
N ALA A 3 11.05 -8.99 -4.94
CA ALA A 3 10.95 -9.35 -3.52
C ALA A 3 9.50 -9.41 -3.03
N LEU A 4 8.55 -8.82 -3.77
CA LEU A 4 7.11 -8.92 -3.52
C LEU A 4 6.38 -9.24 -4.82
N GLN A 5 5.76 -10.42 -4.88
CA GLN A 5 4.73 -10.71 -5.88
C GLN A 5 3.37 -10.43 -5.25
N VAL A 6 2.67 -9.43 -5.79
CA VAL A 6 1.28 -9.17 -5.40
C VAL A 6 0.37 -10.00 -6.28
N ASN A 7 -0.14 -11.10 -5.73
CA ASN A 7 -1.12 -11.92 -6.43
C ASN A 7 -2.44 -11.14 -6.60
N GLN A 8 -3.11 -11.27 -7.74
CA GLN A 8 -4.39 -10.57 -7.99
C GLN A 8 -5.45 -10.89 -6.93
N GLY A 9 -5.43 -12.12 -6.36
CA GLY A 9 -6.33 -12.55 -5.30
C GLY A 9 -6.15 -11.80 -3.96
N SER A 10 -5.00 -11.19 -3.71
CA SER A 10 -4.76 -10.39 -2.49
C SER A 10 -4.86 -8.88 -2.73
N LEU A 11 -4.73 -8.43 -3.98
CA LEU A 11 -4.81 -7.00 -4.33
C LEU A 11 -6.19 -6.41 -4.06
N TYR A 12 -7.25 -7.01 -4.60
CA TYR A 12 -8.60 -6.46 -4.46
C TYR A 12 -9.07 -6.41 -3.00
N PRO A 13 -8.91 -7.47 -2.18
CA PRO A 13 -9.22 -7.39 -0.75
C PRO A 13 -8.41 -6.32 0.00
N ALA A 14 -7.15 -6.07 -0.40
CA ALA A 14 -6.37 -5.00 0.20
C ALA A 14 -6.92 -3.61 -0.17
N LEU A 15 -7.26 -3.38 -1.44
CA LEU A 15 -7.88 -2.13 -1.90
C LEU A 15 -9.22 -1.87 -1.21
N TYR A 16 -10.06 -2.90 -1.05
CA TYR A 16 -11.32 -2.76 -0.31
C TYR A 16 -11.11 -2.32 1.14
N ARG A 17 -10.15 -2.95 1.85
CA ARG A 17 -9.85 -2.55 3.24
C ARG A 17 -9.32 -1.12 3.34
N LEU A 18 -8.46 -0.72 2.41
CA LEU A 18 -7.92 0.65 2.39
C LEU A 18 -9.01 1.68 2.09
N GLU A 19 -9.98 1.36 1.22
CA GLU A 19 -11.11 2.22 0.89
C GLU A 19 -12.11 2.30 2.05
N ASP A 20 -12.43 1.18 2.70
CA ASP A 20 -13.28 1.11 3.90
C ASP A 20 -12.71 1.95 5.06
N GLN A 21 -11.39 1.89 5.25
CA GLN A 21 -10.67 2.72 6.23
C GLN A 21 -10.54 4.19 5.82
N LYS A 22 -11.03 4.58 4.62
CA LYS A 22 -10.94 5.92 4.03
C LYS A 22 -9.50 6.39 3.80
N LEU A 23 -8.55 5.45 3.67
CA LEU A 23 -7.15 5.75 3.36
C LEU A 23 -6.95 5.99 1.86
N ILE A 24 -7.74 5.33 1.03
CA ILE A 24 -7.83 5.62 -0.41
C ILE A 24 -9.24 6.03 -0.80
N ALA A 25 -9.33 6.80 -1.88
CA ALA A 25 -10.57 7.10 -2.57
C ALA A 25 -10.49 6.54 -4.00
N SER A 26 -11.63 6.19 -4.56
CA SER A 26 -11.72 5.70 -5.93
C SER A 26 -12.58 6.56 -6.85
N SER A 27 -12.29 6.48 -8.14
CA SER A 27 -13.11 7.07 -9.19
C SER A 27 -13.11 6.17 -10.43
N TRP A 28 -14.24 6.16 -11.14
CA TRP A 28 -14.28 5.54 -12.47
C TRP A 28 -13.69 6.48 -13.51
N GLY A 29 -12.92 5.93 -14.44
CA GLY A 29 -12.36 6.67 -15.57
C GLY A 29 -12.13 5.75 -16.76
N VAL A 30 -11.50 6.29 -17.80
CA VAL A 30 -11.10 5.55 -19.00
C VAL A 30 -9.59 5.37 -18.95
N SER A 31 -9.13 4.12 -19.09
CA SER A 31 -7.70 3.80 -19.18
C SER A 31 -7.11 4.30 -20.49
N PRO A 32 -5.77 4.39 -20.61
CA PRO A 32 -5.12 4.78 -21.87
C PRO A 32 -5.54 3.90 -23.07
N GLU A 33 -5.94 2.65 -22.81
CA GLU A 33 -6.41 1.69 -23.81
C GLU A 33 -7.92 1.80 -24.08
N GLY A 34 -8.58 2.87 -23.63
CA GLY A 34 -10.00 3.13 -23.89
C GLY A 34 -10.98 2.31 -23.05
N ARG A 35 -10.50 1.56 -22.03
CA ARG A 35 -11.36 0.69 -21.21
C ARG A 35 -11.78 1.40 -19.92
N ARG A 36 -13.01 1.16 -19.46
CA ARG A 36 -13.46 1.66 -18.16
C ARG A 36 -12.68 0.99 -17.03
N ALA A 37 -12.05 1.78 -16.18
CA ALA A 37 -11.23 1.33 -15.04
C ALA A 37 -11.56 2.11 -13.77
N LYS A 38 -11.36 1.48 -12.61
CA LYS A 38 -11.47 2.11 -11.30
C LYS A 38 -10.07 2.56 -10.86
N PHE A 39 -9.88 3.87 -10.75
CA PHE A 39 -8.64 4.49 -10.31
C PHE A 39 -8.70 4.73 -8.81
N TYR A 40 -7.55 4.63 -8.14
CA TYR A 40 -7.42 4.83 -6.70
C TYR A 40 -6.38 5.90 -6.41
N ARG A 41 -6.63 6.73 -5.41
CA ARG A 41 -5.69 7.73 -4.91
C ARG A 41 -5.68 7.76 -3.39
N LEU A 42 -4.57 8.17 -2.79
CA LEU A 42 -4.53 8.43 -1.35
C LEU A 42 -5.45 9.62 -1.01
N THR A 43 -6.13 9.50 0.12
CA THR A 43 -6.79 10.62 0.79
C THR A 43 -5.77 11.36 1.67
N PRO A 44 -6.08 12.57 2.19
CA PRO A 44 -5.22 13.20 3.20
C PRO A 44 -4.96 12.29 4.41
N LYS A 45 -5.99 11.56 4.89
CA LYS A 45 -5.85 10.53 5.94
C LYS A 45 -4.90 9.42 5.51
N GLY A 46 -5.01 8.96 4.27
CA GLY A 46 -4.12 7.96 3.70
C GLY A 46 -2.66 8.39 3.63
N VAL A 47 -2.38 9.65 3.30
CA VAL A 47 -1.02 10.19 3.28
C VAL A 47 -0.40 10.17 4.67
N SER A 48 -1.12 10.64 5.70
CA SER A 48 -0.64 10.61 7.09
C SER A 48 -0.41 9.17 7.57
N HIS A 49 -1.38 8.28 7.34
CA HIS A 49 -1.25 6.87 7.72
C HIS A 49 -0.06 6.17 7.02
N LEU A 50 0.18 6.48 5.74
CA LEU A 50 1.32 5.93 5.01
C LEU A 50 2.66 6.39 5.60
N ALA A 51 2.75 7.66 6.02
CA ALA A 51 3.95 8.18 6.67
C ALA A 51 4.24 7.45 7.99
N GLU A 52 3.23 7.28 8.84
CA GLU A 52 3.34 6.54 10.11
C GLU A 52 3.72 5.07 9.88
N ALA A 53 3.06 4.40 8.93
CA ALA A 53 3.36 3.01 8.60
C ALA A 53 4.80 2.84 8.09
N ARG A 54 5.30 3.81 7.32
CA ARG A 54 6.69 3.80 6.83
C ARG A 54 7.68 3.97 7.96
N GLU A 55 7.44 4.89 8.88
CA GLU A 55 8.30 5.09 10.05
C GLU A 55 8.33 3.84 10.94
N ASN A 56 7.16 3.24 11.18
CA ASN A 56 7.05 1.99 11.94
C ASN A 56 7.84 0.85 11.27
N TRP A 57 7.73 0.72 9.95
CA TRP A 57 8.47 -0.27 9.18
C TRP A 57 9.99 -0.06 9.29
N GLN A 58 10.46 1.18 9.16
CA GLN A 58 11.89 1.50 9.29
C GLN A 58 12.42 1.16 10.67
N ARG A 59 11.68 1.48 11.73
CA ARG A 59 12.04 1.11 13.11
C ARG A 59 12.12 -0.40 13.29
N PHE A 60 11.13 -1.13 12.78
CA PHE A 60 11.11 -2.60 12.86
C PHE A 60 12.31 -3.23 12.15
N VAL A 61 12.54 -2.86 10.88
CA VAL A 61 13.67 -3.40 10.11
C VAL A 61 15.00 -3.05 10.77
N GLY A 62 15.16 -1.81 11.24
CA GLY A 62 16.36 -1.40 11.98
C GLY A 62 16.63 -2.27 13.21
N ALA A 63 15.61 -2.56 14.00
CA ALA A 63 15.73 -3.44 15.17
C ALA A 63 16.13 -4.87 14.78
N VAL A 64 15.53 -5.43 13.72
CA VAL A 64 15.89 -6.76 13.22
C VAL A 64 17.33 -6.79 12.70
N THR A 65 17.75 -5.77 11.95
CA THR A 65 19.13 -5.65 11.46
C THR A 65 20.14 -5.63 12.60
N LEU A 66 19.88 -4.87 13.68
CA LEU A 66 20.76 -4.84 14.85
C LEU A 66 20.95 -6.23 15.49
N VAL A 67 19.89 -7.04 15.55
CA VAL A 67 19.98 -8.42 16.09
C VAL A 67 20.79 -9.33 15.17
N LEU A 68 20.57 -9.21 13.86
CA LEU A 68 21.29 -10.01 12.87
C LEU A 68 22.78 -9.67 12.80
N ASP A 69 23.16 -8.40 12.95
CA ASP A 69 24.55 -7.95 12.91
C ASP A 69 25.33 -8.27 14.20
N ALA A 70 24.62 -8.49 15.31
CA ALA A 70 25.20 -8.88 16.59
C ALA A 70 25.45 -10.40 16.72
N SER A 71 25.04 -11.19 15.72
CA SER A 71 25.20 -12.66 15.65
C SER A 71 26.36 -13.04 14.74
#